data_AF-A5GAG8-F1
#
_entry.id   AF-A5GAG8-F1
#
_cell.length_a   1.000
_cell.length_b   1.000
_cell.length_c   1.000
_cell.angle_alpha   90.00
_cell.angle_beta   90.00
_cell.angle_gamma   90.00
#
_symmetry.space_group_name_H-M   'P 1'
#
loop_
_entity.id
_entity.type
_entity.pdbx_description
1 polymer ?
#
loop_
_entity_poly.entity_id
_entity_poly.type
_entity_poly.pdbx_seq_one_letter_code
_entity_poly.pdbx_strand_id
1 'polypeptide(L)'
;MGAYMRIYIFMTVFFCSLLLNSHHVTAADRLVVKNSTKTSNAFTATDSGLIGVNVVPRYAVDVANNDGALNSQMHFSANDSDTGGYITSAGENNFFLSSGAAYDANHGWVQKSSDGKAVIVGSGGAGYRIFLSKGNTQGQPIPNLKPTLKIDYDGNMELVGSLKIAPSTAQPACVDTLRGTFWFINGATDTLQVCMKTSRGLAWTTIAQ
;
A
#
# COMPACT_ATOMS: atom_id res chain seq x y z
N MET A 1 -47.77 31.76 60.95
CA MET A 1 -46.54 31.90 60.13
C MET A 1 -45.64 30.64 60.05
N GLY A 2 -46.03 29.47 60.61
CA GLY A 2 -45.14 28.28 60.62
C GLY A 2 -45.37 27.21 59.53
N ALA A 3 -46.50 27.24 58.81
CA ALA A 3 -46.86 26.17 57.85
C ALA A 3 -46.34 26.41 56.42
N TYR A 4 -46.20 27.68 56.00
CA TYR A 4 -45.78 28.03 54.64
C TYR A 4 -44.27 27.86 54.38
N MET A 5 -43.45 27.83 55.44
CA MET A 5 -41.99 27.76 55.31
C MET A 5 -41.46 26.32 55.15
N ARG A 6 -42.24 25.31 55.57
CA ARG A 6 -41.85 23.89 55.44
C ARG A 6 -42.10 23.29 54.05
N ILE A 7 -43.05 23.85 53.29
CA ILE A 7 -43.36 23.40 51.93
C ILE A 7 -42.32 23.90 50.92
N TYR A 8 -41.75 25.09 51.13
CA TYR A 8 -40.75 25.66 50.22
C TYR A 8 -39.40 24.93 50.25
N ILE A 9 -38.92 24.55 51.45
CA ILE A 9 -37.61 23.89 51.60
C ILE A 9 -37.61 22.46 51.04
N PHE A 10 -38.74 21.75 51.12
CA PHE A 10 -38.88 20.42 50.50
C PHE A 10 -38.98 20.49 48.96
N MET A 11 -39.54 21.59 48.42
CA MET A 11 -39.58 21.83 46.97
C MET A 11 -38.19 22.12 46.38
N THR A 12 -37.30 22.81 47.09
CA THR A 12 -36.00 23.23 46.51
C THR A 12 -34.97 22.10 46.48
N VAL A 13 -34.93 21.21 47.48
CA VAL A 13 -33.93 20.14 47.57
C VAL A 13 -34.27 18.95 46.66
N PHE A 14 -35.55 18.67 46.43
CA PHE A 14 -36.00 17.60 45.54
C PHE A 14 -35.90 18.00 44.05
N PHE A 15 -36.17 19.26 43.69
CA PHE A 15 -35.94 19.73 42.32
C PHE A 15 -34.46 19.90 41.98
N CYS A 16 -33.60 20.24 42.96
CA CYS A 16 -32.17 20.41 42.71
C CYS A 16 -31.44 19.06 42.52
N SER A 17 -31.85 17.99 43.23
CA SER A 17 -31.24 16.66 43.09
C SER A 17 -31.74 15.86 41.88
N LEU A 18 -32.92 16.17 41.32
CA LEU A 18 -33.42 15.64 40.04
C LEU A 18 -32.84 16.34 38.80
N LEU A 19 -32.32 17.57 38.94
CA LEU A 19 -31.62 18.27 37.85
C LEU A 19 -30.10 17.99 37.82
N LEU A 20 -29.56 17.33 38.85
CA LEU A 20 -28.12 17.06 38.99
C LEU A 20 -27.71 15.60 38.70
N ASN A 21 -28.65 14.72 38.33
CA ASN A 21 -28.35 13.31 38.05
C ASN A 21 -29.02 12.82 36.76
N SER A 22 -28.52 13.22 35.60
CA SER A 22 -28.60 12.53 34.30
C SER A 22 -28.39 13.57 33.19
N HIS A 23 -27.29 13.66 32.47
CA HIS A 23 -26.43 12.60 31.98
C HIS A 23 -24.98 13.08 32.01
N HIS A 24 -24.23 12.47 32.91
CA HIS A 24 -22.81 12.21 32.77
C HIS A 24 -22.44 11.90 31.31
N VAL A 25 -21.33 12.52 30.86
CA VAL A 25 -20.23 11.84 30.15
C VAL A 25 -20.63 11.41 28.73
N THR A 26 -20.10 11.93 27.64
CA THR A 26 -18.76 12.44 27.31
C THR A 26 -18.91 13.14 25.95
N ALA A 27 -17.88 13.81 25.45
CA ALA A 27 -17.81 14.18 24.04
C ALA A 27 -18.33 13.01 23.18
N ALA A 28 -19.42 13.20 22.44
CA ALA A 28 -19.67 12.30 21.33
C ALA A 28 -18.51 12.56 20.37
N ASP A 29 -17.53 11.65 20.36
CA ASP A 29 -16.58 11.46 19.29
C ASP A 29 -17.41 11.30 18.01
N ARG A 30 -17.75 12.43 17.39
CA ARG A 30 -18.73 12.46 16.32
C ARG A 30 -18.07 11.82 15.10
N LEU A 31 -18.51 10.63 14.75
CA LEU A 31 -18.45 10.16 13.37
C LEU A 31 -19.33 11.09 12.54
N VAL A 32 -18.71 12.07 11.87
CA VAL A 32 -19.42 13.00 10.98
C VAL A 32 -19.39 12.43 9.57
N VAL A 33 -20.50 11.83 9.14
CA VAL A 33 -20.72 11.46 7.73
C VAL A 33 -21.36 12.63 7.01
N LYS A 34 -20.64 13.31 6.12
CA LYS A 34 -21.18 14.41 5.29
C LYS A 34 -21.51 13.91 3.88
N ASN A 35 -22.55 14.48 3.28
CA ASN A 35 -22.90 14.29 1.86
C ASN A 35 -23.06 12.82 1.42
N SER A 36 -23.56 11.94 2.30
CA SER A 36 -23.88 10.55 1.92
C SER A 36 -25.11 10.52 1.01
N THR A 37 -24.87 10.38 -0.30
CA THR A 37 -25.92 10.25 -1.31
C THR A 37 -26.11 8.81 -1.79
N LYS A 38 -25.23 7.89 -1.38
CA LYS A 38 -25.30 6.48 -1.80
C LYS A 38 -26.45 5.75 -1.11
N THR A 39 -27.11 4.88 -1.86
CA THR A 39 -28.11 3.91 -1.35
C THR A 39 -27.46 2.69 -0.68
N SER A 40 -26.12 2.61 -0.67
CA SER A 40 -25.31 1.57 -0.03
C SER A 40 -24.34 2.16 1.00
N ASN A 41 -24.00 1.37 2.02
CA ASN A 41 -23.13 1.81 3.12
C ASN A 41 -21.71 2.08 2.61
N ALA A 42 -21.26 3.35 2.67
CA ALA A 42 -19.88 3.73 2.38
C ALA A 42 -18.92 3.44 3.56
N PHE A 43 -19.46 3.33 4.77
CA PHE A 43 -18.75 2.95 5.99
C PHE A 43 -19.64 1.98 6.78
N THR A 44 -19.07 0.87 7.22
CA THR A 44 -19.76 -0.18 7.99
C THR A 44 -18.97 -0.44 9.28
N ALA A 45 -19.65 -0.42 10.42
CA ALA A 45 -19.13 -0.94 11.68
C ALA A 45 -20.11 -2.00 12.21
N THR A 46 -19.62 -3.17 12.62
CA THR A 46 -20.46 -4.29 13.07
C THR A 46 -20.38 -4.48 14.58
N ASP A 47 -21.39 -5.12 15.18
CA ASP A 47 -21.38 -5.51 16.59
C ASP A 47 -20.26 -6.51 16.93
N SER A 48 -19.71 -7.19 15.91
CA SER A 48 -18.54 -8.05 16.01
C SER A 48 -17.20 -7.29 15.94
N GLY A 49 -17.23 -5.95 15.90
CA GLY A 49 -16.02 -5.11 15.92
C GLY A 49 -15.30 -4.97 14.57
N LEU A 50 -15.96 -5.28 13.44
CA LEU A 50 -15.39 -5.13 12.10
C LEU A 50 -15.67 -3.73 11.54
N ILE A 51 -14.70 -3.13 10.87
CA ILE A 51 -14.80 -1.82 10.24
C ILE A 51 -14.52 -1.96 8.73
N GLY A 52 -15.41 -1.46 7.89
CA GLY A 52 -15.29 -1.51 6.43
C GLY A 52 -15.54 -0.16 5.77
N VAL A 53 -14.73 0.19 4.77
CA VAL A 53 -14.99 1.33 3.87
C VAL A 53 -15.35 0.78 2.50
N ASN A 54 -16.57 1.10 2.04
CA ASN A 54 -17.15 0.71 0.75
C ASN A 54 -17.24 -0.82 0.53
N VAL A 55 -17.28 -1.59 1.63
CA VAL A 55 -17.45 -3.04 1.63
C VAL A 55 -18.22 -3.54 2.85
N VAL A 56 -18.68 -4.79 2.77
CA VAL A 56 -19.00 -5.61 3.95
C VAL A 56 -17.67 -6.16 4.47
N PRO A 57 -17.19 -5.73 5.66
CA PRO A 57 -15.88 -6.13 6.14
C PRO A 57 -15.85 -7.62 6.46
N ARG A 58 -14.81 -8.29 5.99
CA ARG A 58 -14.44 -9.68 6.27
C ARG A 58 -13.34 -9.77 7.32
N TYR A 59 -12.52 -8.73 7.42
CA TYR A 59 -11.48 -8.58 8.43
C TYR A 59 -11.76 -7.40 9.35
N ALA A 60 -10.96 -7.24 10.41
CA ALA A 60 -11.15 -6.19 11.41
C ALA A 60 -11.18 -4.78 10.79
N VAL A 61 -10.36 -4.56 9.76
CA VAL A 61 -10.38 -3.34 8.93
C VAL A 61 -10.29 -3.74 7.47
N ASP A 62 -11.30 -3.39 6.68
CA ASP A 62 -11.30 -3.59 5.24
C ASP A 62 -11.50 -2.27 4.49
N VAL A 63 -10.62 -2.04 3.51
CA VAL A 63 -10.76 -0.98 2.52
C VAL A 63 -10.81 -1.66 1.17
N ALA A 64 -11.97 -1.65 0.53
CA ALA A 64 -12.10 -2.24 -0.79
C ALA A 64 -13.11 -1.50 -1.66
N ASN A 65 -12.96 -1.69 -2.97
CA ASN A 65 -13.89 -1.20 -3.95
C ASN A 65 -14.85 -2.33 -4.35
N ASN A 66 -16.14 -2.14 -4.06
CA ASN A 66 -17.18 -3.11 -4.39
C ASN A 66 -17.56 -3.15 -5.88
N ASP A 67 -17.03 -2.25 -6.72
CA ASP A 67 -17.43 -2.13 -8.13
C ASP A 67 -16.49 -2.89 -9.09
N GLY A 68 -15.62 -3.77 -8.59
CA GLY A 68 -14.65 -4.52 -9.39
C GLY A 68 -13.49 -3.69 -9.96
N ALA A 69 -13.49 -2.37 -9.73
CA ALA A 69 -12.40 -1.48 -10.12
C ALA A 69 -11.25 -1.55 -9.11
N LEU A 70 -10.03 -1.66 -9.61
CA LEU A 70 -8.78 -1.81 -8.84
C LEU A 70 -8.31 -0.48 -8.22
N ASN A 71 -9.18 0.18 -7.44
CA ASN A 71 -8.94 1.52 -6.88
C ASN A 71 -8.98 1.56 -5.35
N SER A 72 -8.94 0.40 -4.68
CA SER A 72 -8.94 0.33 -3.22
C SER A 72 -7.62 0.89 -2.69
N GLN A 73 -7.64 2.11 -2.17
CA GLN A 73 -6.43 2.78 -1.71
C GLN A 73 -6.62 3.56 -0.42
N MET A 74 -5.56 3.60 0.39
CA MET A 74 -5.38 4.50 1.51
C MET A 74 -4.35 5.55 1.13
N HIS A 75 -4.64 6.83 1.40
CA HIS A 75 -3.77 7.96 1.08
C HIS A 75 -3.29 8.64 2.37
N PHE A 76 -2.00 8.93 2.42
CA PHE A 76 -1.34 9.64 3.50
C PHE A 76 -0.69 10.90 2.92
N SER A 77 -1.11 12.07 3.39
CA SER A 77 -0.57 13.35 2.95
C SER A 77 -0.14 14.20 4.14
N ALA A 78 0.84 15.07 3.92
CA ALA A 78 1.26 16.08 4.90
C ALA A 78 0.32 17.30 4.92
N ASN A 79 -0.58 17.43 3.95
CA ASN A 79 -1.53 18.54 3.80
C ASN A 79 -2.77 18.10 3.01
N ASP A 80 -3.69 19.04 2.75
CA ASP A 80 -4.95 18.76 2.04
C ASP A 80 -4.79 18.57 0.51
N SER A 81 -3.57 18.36 0.01
CA SER A 81 -3.34 18.06 -1.42
C SER A 81 -3.38 16.56 -1.70
N ASP A 82 -3.77 16.20 -2.93
CA ASP A 82 -3.66 14.84 -3.48
C ASP A 82 -2.21 14.52 -3.88
N THR A 83 -1.30 14.68 -2.92
CA THR A 83 0.11 14.30 -3.01
C THR A 83 0.50 13.52 -1.75
N GLY A 84 1.55 12.70 -1.81
CA GLY A 84 2.01 11.93 -0.65
C GLY A 84 2.15 10.44 -0.93
N GLY A 85 1.83 9.64 0.08
CA GLY A 85 1.97 8.18 0.05
C GLY A 85 0.64 7.47 -0.15
N TYR A 86 0.66 6.36 -0.89
CA TYR A 86 -0.53 5.54 -1.14
C TYR A 86 -0.24 4.08 -0.82
N ILE A 87 -1.24 3.39 -0.29
CA ILE A 87 -1.25 1.93 -0.11
C ILE A 87 -2.44 1.40 -0.88
N THR A 88 -2.23 0.42 -1.76
CA THR A 88 -3.29 -0.05 -2.67
C THR A 88 -3.16 -1.52 -3.03
N SER A 89 -4.27 -2.10 -3.46
CA SER A 89 -4.30 -3.34 -4.25
C SER A 89 -4.67 -2.99 -5.69
N ALA A 90 -3.79 -3.35 -6.61
CA ALA A 90 -3.88 -3.09 -8.05
C ALA A 90 -4.21 -4.38 -8.86
N GLY A 91 -4.78 -5.42 -8.23
CA GLY A 91 -4.95 -6.77 -8.80
C GLY A 91 -5.15 -7.86 -7.72
N GLU A 92 -5.44 -9.10 -8.14
CA GLU A 92 -5.96 -10.15 -7.24
C GLU A 92 -4.98 -10.66 -6.16
N ASN A 93 -3.68 -10.70 -6.45
CA ASN A 93 -2.65 -11.24 -5.55
C ASN A 93 -1.56 -10.21 -5.30
N ASN A 94 -1.94 -9.02 -4.85
CA ASN A 94 -1.00 -7.91 -4.85
C ASN A 94 -1.19 -6.92 -3.71
N PHE A 95 -0.12 -6.19 -3.46
CA PHE A 95 -0.07 -5.11 -2.51
C PHE A 95 1.03 -4.15 -2.94
N PHE A 96 0.72 -2.86 -3.03
CA PHE A 96 1.68 -1.83 -3.37
C PHE A 96 1.64 -0.69 -2.36
N LEU A 97 2.82 -0.22 -1.98
CA LEU A 97 3.02 1.09 -1.38
C LEU A 97 3.69 1.99 -2.42
N SER A 98 3.34 3.26 -2.41
CA SER A 98 3.96 4.25 -3.28
C SER A 98 4.14 5.57 -2.57
N SER A 99 5.15 6.31 -3.01
CA SER A 99 5.36 7.72 -2.70
C SER A 99 5.30 8.49 -4.00
N GLY A 100 4.38 9.44 -4.13
CA GLY A 100 4.27 10.33 -5.28
C GLY A 100 3.53 9.76 -6.49
N ALA A 101 2.92 8.57 -6.40
CA ALA A 101 2.04 8.04 -7.45
C ALA A 101 0.84 7.31 -6.86
N ALA A 102 -0.35 7.52 -7.39
CA ALA A 102 -1.54 6.75 -7.05
C ALA A 102 -1.84 5.72 -8.15
N TYR A 103 -2.54 4.65 -7.82
CA TYR A 103 -3.00 3.69 -8.81
C TYR A 103 -4.42 4.03 -9.25
N ASP A 104 -4.65 4.07 -10.56
CA ASP A 104 -5.94 4.29 -11.18
C ASP A 104 -6.25 3.13 -12.13
N ALA A 105 -7.42 2.52 -12.01
CA ALA A 105 -7.79 1.35 -12.79
C ALA A 105 -7.79 1.59 -14.32
N ASN A 106 -7.98 2.83 -14.78
CA ASN A 106 -8.04 3.14 -16.21
C ASN A 106 -6.65 3.48 -16.78
N HIS A 107 -5.78 4.07 -15.96
CA HIS A 107 -4.49 4.62 -16.41
C HIS A 107 -3.26 3.93 -15.82
N GLY A 108 -3.44 3.01 -14.87
CA GLY A 108 -2.36 2.44 -14.07
C GLY A 108 -1.79 3.45 -13.07
N TRP A 109 -0.47 3.54 -12.97
CA TRP A 109 0.17 4.48 -12.05
C TRP A 109 0.11 5.91 -12.58
N VAL A 110 -0.48 6.82 -11.79
CA VAL A 110 -0.60 8.25 -12.09
C VAL A 110 0.33 9.03 -11.19
N GLN A 111 1.13 9.92 -11.79
CA GLN A 111 2.05 10.80 -11.08
C GLN A 111 1.26 11.80 -10.20
N LYS A 112 1.54 11.81 -8.90
CA LYS A 112 0.89 12.70 -7.92
C LYS A 112 1.86 13.71 -7.32
N SER A 113 3.15 13.39 -7.19
CA SER A 113 4.11 14.40 -6.71
C SER A 113 4.32 15.49 -7.76
N SER A 114 4.48 16.73 -7.29
CA SER A 114 4.78 17.90 -8.13
C SER A 114 6.24 17.95 -8.60
N ASP A 115 7.16 17.25 -7.92
CA ASP A 115 8.56 17.14 -8.34
C ASP A 115 8.77 16.09 -9.46
N GLY A 116 7.68 15.45 -9.90
CA GLY A 116 7.65 14.50 -11.01
C GLY A 116 8.36 13.18 -10.72
N LYS A 117 8.56 12.83 -9.45
CA LYS A 117 9.20 11.59 -9.03
C LYS A 117 8.22 10.68 -8.31
N ALA A 118 8.41 9.37 -8.45
CA ALA A 118 7.69 8.42 -7.64
C ALA A 118 8.53 7.18 -7.35
N VAL A 119 8.29 6.59 -6.18
CA VAL A 119 8.77 5.25 -5.84
C VAL A 119 7.54 4.39 -5.62
N ILE A 120 7.49 3.24 -6.27
CA ILE A 120 6.41 2.27 -6.13
C ILE A 120 7.04 0.94 -5.78
N VAL A 121 6.54 0.29 -4.74
CA VAL A 121 7.08 -0.97 -4.25
C VAL A 121 5.94 -1.91 -3.87
N GLY A 122 6.05 -3.17 -4.27
CA GLY A 122 4.99 -4.12 -3.95
C GLY A 122 5.15 -5.46 -4.63
N SER A 123 4.30 -6.41 -4.23
CA SER A 123 4.17 -7.72 -4.87
C SER A 123 2.94 -7.75 -5.76
N GLY A 124 2.94 -8.64 -6.76
CA GLY A 124 1.79 -8.93 -7.61
C GLY A 124 2.01 -10.21 -8.40
N GLY A 125 1.21 -10.46 -9.45
CA GLY A 125 1.31 -11.68 -10.27
C GLY A 125 2.67 -11.93 -10.97
N ALA A 126 3.61 -11.00 -10.90
CA ALA A 126 4.99 -11.15 -11.39
C ALA A 126 6.03 -11.13 -10.25
N GLY A 127 5.62 -11.38 -9.01
CA GLY A 127 6.47 -11.31 -7.81
C GLY A 127 6.61 -9.90 -7.24
N TYR A 128 7.67 -9.69 -6.47
CA TYR A 128 8.00 -8.42 -5.79
C TYR A 128 8.78 -7.50 -6.72
N ARG A 129 8.42 -6.21 -6.76
CA ARG A 129 9.00 -5.21 -7.66
C ARG A 129 9.16 -3.86 -6.98
N ILE A 130 10.24 -3.16 -7.34
CA ILE A 130 10.46 -1.75 -7.03
C ILE A 130 10.54 -1.00 -8.35
N PHE A 131 9.76 0.05 -8.50
CA PHE A 131 9.77 0.96 -9.65
C PHE A 131 10.22 2.34 -9.19
N LEU A 132 11.08 2.96 -9.99
CA LEU A 132 11.49 4.34 -9.82
C LEU A 132 11.04 5.14 -11.04
N SER A 133 10.35 6.24 -10.78
CA SER A 133 9.82 7.17 -11.79
C SER A 133 10.44 8.55 -11.57
N LYS A 134 10.77 9.25 -12.66
CA LYS A 134 11.24 10.64 -12.64
C LYS A 134 10.84 11.38 -13.91
N GLY A 135 10.65 12.69 -13.79
CA GLY A 135 10.37 13.58 -14.93
C GLY A 135 8.94 13.46 -15.48
N ASN A 136 8.01 12.87 -14.73
CA ASN A 136 6.62 12.76 -15.14
C ASN A 136 5.81 13.99 -14.69
N THR A 137 4.86 14.41 -15.52
CA THR A 137 3.97 15.53 -15.20
C THR A 137 2.94 15.12 -14.15
N GLN A 138 2.74 15.94 -13.12
CA GLN A 138 1.71 15.71 -12.11
C GLN A 138 0.31 15.57 -12.76
N GLY A 139 -0.45 14.59 -12.29
CA GLY A 139 -1.79 14.26 -12.80
C GLY A 139 -1.80 13.39 -14.05
N GLN A 140 -0.64 13.10 -14.66
CA GLN A 140 -0.56 12.27 -15.86
C GLN A 140 -0.19 10.81 -15.52
N PRO A 141 -0.63 9.84 -16.36
CA PRO A 141 -0.15 8.47 -16.26
C PRO A 141 1.37 8.42 -16.41
N ILE A 142 2.03 7.49 -15.71
CA ILE A 142 3.46 7.25 -15.83
C ILE A 142 3.69 6.25 -16.97
N PRO A 143 4.14 6.69 -18.16
CA PRO A 143 4.29 5.79 -19.30
C PRO A 143 5.48 4.86 -19.11
N ASN A 144 5.36 3.63 -19.64
CA ASN A 144 6.46 2.67 -19.74
C ASN A 144 7.17 2.38 -18.41
N LEU A 145 6.43 2.36 -17.30
CA LEU A 145 6.99 2.08 -15.98
C LEU A 145 7.62 0.67 -15.97
N LYS A 146 8.94 0.61 -15.78
CA LYS A 146 9.71 -0.63 -15.71
C LYS A 146 10.26 -0.81 -14.29
N PRO A 147 10.26 -2.05 -13.76
CA PRO A 147 10.85 -2.29 -12.45
C PRO A 147 12.35 -1.99 -12.52
N THR A 148 12.88 -1.37 -11.48
CA THR A 148 14.31 -1.23 -11.23
C THR A 148 14.84 -2.46 -10.52
N LEU A 149 14.07 -3.03 -9.60
CA LEU A 149 14.37 -4.29 -8.92
C LEU A 149 13.17 -5.22 -9.04
N LYS A 150 13.41 -6.51 -9.26
CA LYS A 150 12.38 -7.55 -9.19
C LYS A 150 12.89 -8.83 -8.53
N ILE A 151 11.98 -9.53 -7.87
CA ILE A 151 12.12 -10.90 -7.38
C ILE A 151 10.89 -11.66 -7.88
N ASP A 152 11.08 -12.71 -8.68
CA ASP A 152 9.97 -13.53 -9.16
C ASP A 152 9.65 -14.70 -8.21
N TYR A 153 8.63 -15.48 -8.55
CA TYR A 153 8.19 -16.61 -7.72
C TYR A 153 9.14 -17.81 -7.77
N ASP A 154 10.06 -17.86 -8.74
CA ASP A 154 11.12 -18.86 -8.81
C ASP A 154 12.35 -18.44 -7.98
N GLY A 155 12.29 -17.27 -7.34
CA GLY A 155 13.37 -16.73 -6.52
C GLY A 155 14.48 -16.04 -7.33
N ASN A 156 14.30 -15.82 -8.63
CA ASN A 156 15.27 -15.04 -9.41
C ASN A 156 15.21 -13.58 -8.97
N MET A 157 16.38 -12.98 -8.74
CA MET A 157 16.51 -11.57 -8.39
C MET A 157 17.21 -10.81 -9.52
N GLU A 158 16.66 -9.67 -9.90
CA GLU A 158 17.26 -8.79 -10.91
C GLU A 158 17.19 -7.33 -10.47
N LEU A 159 18.35 -6.67 -10.42
CA LEU A 159 18.48 -5.22 -10.55
C LEU A 159 18.55 -4.92 -12.05
N VAL A 160 17.42 -4.50 -12.60
CA VAL A 160 17.18 -4.42 -14.05
C VAL A 160 18.22 -3.54 -14.73
N GLY A 161 18.95 -4.13 -15.68
CA GLY A 161 20.02 -3.46 -16.42
C GLY A 161 21.37 -3.41 -15.71
N SER A 162 21.52 -4.04 -14.54
CA SER A 162 22.79 -4.03 -13.79
C SER A 162 23.22 -5.42 -13.32
N LEU A 163 22.41 -6.12 -12.54
CA LEU A 163 22.79 -7.35 -11.84
C LEU A 163 21.66 -8.36 -11.87
N LYS A 164 21.99 -9.62 -12.16
CA LYS A 164 21.04 -10.74 -12.14
C LYS A 164 21.60 -11.89 -11.32
N ILE A 165 20.74 -12.52 -10.52
CA ILE A 165 21.02 -13.75 -9.79
C ILE A 165 19.91 -14.73 -10.14
N ALA A 166 20.27 -15.86 -10.72
CA ALA A 166 19.36 -16.93 -11.07
C ALA A 166 19.80 -18.21 -10.34
N PRO A 167 19.06 -18.69 -9.33
CA PRO A 167 19.36 -19.96 -8.70
C PRO A 167 19.03 -21.10 -9.66
N SER A 168 20.01 -21.93 -9.99
CA SER A 168 19.77 -23.23 -10.63
C SER A 168 20.72 -24.27 -10.04
N THR A 169 20.51 -25.55 -10.36
CA THR A 169 21.42 -26.64 -9.99
C THR A 169 22.48 -26.91 -11.05
N ALA A 170 22.26 -26.42 -12.27
CA ALA A 170 23.19 -26.50 -13.39
C ALA A 170 23.46 -25.10 -13.95
N GLN A 171 24.70 -24.87 -14.40
CA GLN A 171 25.08 -23.61 -15.04
C GLN A 171 24.27 -23.40 -16.32
N PRO A 172 23.50 -22.30 -16.45
CA PRO A 172 22.74 -22.04 -17.66
C PRO A 172 23.67 -21.61 -18.81
N ALA A 173 23.21 -21.71 -20.06
CA ALA A 173 23.97 -21.18 -21.20
C ALA A 173 24.16 -19.65 -21.05
N CYS A 174 25.37 -19.15 -21.33
CA CYS A 174 25.62 -17.71 -21.33
C CYS A 174 25.07 -17.09 -22.61
N VAL A 175 23.84 -16.57 -22.53
CA VAL A 175 23.11 -15.91 -23.62
C VAL A 175 22.84 -14.44 -23.28
N ASP A 176 22.49 -13.62 -24.27
CA ASP A 176 22.35 -12.16 -24.11
C ASP A 176 21.37 -11.76 -22.99
N THR A 177 20.29 -12.54 -22.78
CA THR A 177 19.30 -12.28 -21.71
C THR A 177 19.84 -12.49 -20.30
N LEU A 178 20.93 -13.24 -20.16
CA LEU A 178 21.64 -13.57 -18.91
C LEU A 178 22.99 -12.84 -18.78
N ARG A 179 23.28 -11.86 -19.64
CA ARG A 179 24.50 -11.05 -19.50
C ARG A 179 24.47 -10.27 -18.18
N GLY A 180 25.57 -10.31 -17.45
CA GLY A 180 25.69 -9.72 -16.10
C GLY A 180 25.14 -10.60 -14.97
N THR A 181 24.68 -11.82 -15.29
CA THR A 181 24.29 -12.80 -14.27
C THR A 181 25.52 -13.35 -13.56
N PHE A 182 25.50 -13.36 -12.24
CA PHE A 182 26.47 -14.10 -11.43
C PHE A 182 26.00 -15.53 -11.20
N TRP A 183 26.94 -16.45 -11.27
CA TRP A 183 26.72 -17.87 -11.03
C TRP A 183 27.72 -18.36 -9.99
N PHE A 184 27.20 -19.08 -9.00
CA PHE A 184 27.99 -19.69 -7.94
C PHE A 184 27.89 -21.20 -8.06
N ILE A 185 29.04 -21.87 -8.16
CA ILE A 185 29.11 -23.34 -8.12
C ILE A 185 29.52 -23.74 -6.71
N ASN A 186 28.61 -24.40 -6.00
CA ASN A 186 28.93 -25.08 -4.75
C ASN A 186 29.53 -26.46 -5.10
N GLY A 187 30.84 -26.60 -4.92
CA GLY A 187 31.61 -27.80 -5.23
C GLY A 187 32.68 -28.06 -4.18
N ALA A 188 33.75 -28.79 -4.52
CA ALA A 188 34.90 -28.96 -3.62
C ALA A 188 35.65 -27.62 -3.37
N THR A 189 35.55 -26.69 -4.33
CA THR A 189 35.97 -25.29 -4.20
C THR A 189 34.86 -24.43 -4.79
N ASP A 190 34.43 -23.43 -4.04
CA ASP A 190 33.43 -22.47 -4.50
C ASP A 190 34.02 -21.61 -5.62
N THR A 191 33.26 -21.41 -6.70
CA THR A 191 33.68 -20.51 -7.79
C THR A 191 32.59 -19.51 -8.11
N LEU A 192 32.99 -18.24 -8.24
CA LEU A 192 32.11 -17.16 -8.69
C LEU A 192 32.41 -16.85 -10.15
N GLN A 193 31.38 -16.97 -10.99
CA GLN A 193 31.46 -16.70 -12.42
C GLN A 193 30.44 -15.63 -12.84
N VAL A 194 30.74 -14.88 -13.91
CA VAL A 194 29.81 -13.94 -14.55
C VAL A 194 29.65 -14.26 -16.02
N CYS A 195 28.41 -14.22 -16.52
CA CYS A 195 28.13 -14.30 -17.96
C CYS A 195 28.39 -12.93 -18.60
N MET A 196 29.40 -12.83 -19.46
CA MET A 196 29.78 -11.57 -20.09
C MET A 196 30.19 -11.73 -21.55
N LYS A 197 30.18 -10.62 -22.30
CA LYS A 197 30.65 -10.60 -23.69
C LYS A 197 32.17 -10.43 -23.72
N THR A 198 32.84 -11.42 -24.28
CA THR A 198 34.29 -11.43 -24.52
C THR A 198 34.59 -11.13 -26.00
N SER A 199 35.87 -11.05 -26.37
CA SER A 199 36.30 -10.96 -27.78
C SER A 199 35.88 -12.17 -28.61
N ARG A 200 35.58 -13.32 -27.98
CA ARG A 200 35.15 -14.56 -28.64
C ARG A 200 33.63 -14.79 -28.61
N GLY A 201 32.87 -13.84 -28.08
CA GLY A 201 31.43 -13.96 -27.86
C GLY A 201 31.05 -14.05 -26.38
N LEU A 202 29.81 -14.43 -26.10
CA LEU A 202 29.29 -14.57 -24.74
C LEU A 202 29.87 -15.84 -24.08
N ALA A 203 30.42 -15.69 -22.87
CA ALA A 203 30.97 -16.80 -22.11
C ALA A 203 30.88 -16.55 -20.60
N TRP A 204 30.88 -17.64 -19.82
CA TRP A 204 31.09 -17.59 -18.38
C TRP A 204 32.57 -17.35 -18.07
N THR A 205 32.84 -16.35 -17.24
CA THR A 205 34.20 -15.97 -16.84
C THR A 205 34.32 -16.04 -15.33
N THR A 206 35.33 -16.74 -14.81
CA THR A 206 35.63 -16.81 -13.37
C THR A 206 36.20 -15.49 -12.88
N ILE A 207 35.69 -14.99 -11.75
CA ILE A 207 36.06 -13.70 -11.16
C ILE A 207 36.92 -13.89 -9.91
N ALA A 208 36.67 -14.97 -9.16
CA ALA A 208 37.43 -15.37 -7.98
C ALA A 208 37.41 -16.90 -7.83
N GLN A 209 38.50 -17.42 -7.27
CA GLN A 209 38.66 -18.79 -6.76
C GLN A 209 38.85 -18.73 -5.25
#